data_AF-A0A0C9RC48-F1
#
_entry.id   AF-A0A0C9RC48-F1
#
_cell.length_a   1.000
_cell.length_b   1.000
_cell.length_c   1.000
_cell.angle_alpha   90.00
_cell.angle_beta   90.00
_cell.angle_gamma   90.00
#
_symmetry.space_group_name_H-M   'P 1'
#
loop_
_entity.id
_entity.type
_entity.pdbx_description
1 polymer ?
#
loop_
_entity_poly.entity_id
_entity_poly.type
_entity_poly.pdbx_seq_one_letter_code
_entity_poly.pdbx_strand_id
1 'polypeptide(L)'
;YSDEETEKNAIMPHVKGPFGIIMSAVEETRKLADPRELYKVDRFLEAIGLSISPQYRRMGLAVKLLEIRDDIGKWYGLEYTSTLFTSSIAQAAATKAGYTTDVERLYDEIFPSDNNPFLPRLKGKSCKIMSKRIS
;
A
#
# COMPACT_ATOMS: atom_id res chain seq x y z
N TYR A 1 15.52 -29.67 13.05
CA TYR A 1 16.12 -28.82 12.00
C TYR A 1 15.05 -28.65 10.94
N SER A 2 14.21 -27.63 11.08
CA SER A 2 13.36 -27.18 9.99
C SER A 2 14.23 -26.27 9.13
N ASP A 3 14.46 -26.68 7.88
CA ASP A 3 15.17 -25.84 6.93
C ASP A 3 14.36 -24.56 6.69
N GLU A 4 15.01 -23.40 6.50
CA GLU A 4 14.35 -22.09 6.28
C GLU A 4 13.24 -22.14 5.19
N GLU A 5 13.37 -23.07 4.26
CA GLU A 5 12.39 -23.34 3.20
C GLU A 5 11.07 -23.92 3.74
N THR A 6 11.13 -24.68 4.83
CA THR A 6 9.95 -25.23 5.53
C THR A 6 9.19 -24.14 6.28
N GLU A 7 9.89 -23.17 6.88
CA GLU A 7 9.26 -22.01 7.54
C GLU A 7 8.68 -21.02 6.52
N LYS A 8 9.38 -20.76 5.41
CA LYS A 8 8.87 -19.94 4.29
C LYS A 8 7.60 -20.53 3.69
N ASN A 9 7.53 -21.85 3.53
CA ASN A 9 6.35 -22.54 2.99
C ASN A 9 5.16 -22.59 3.96
N ALA A 10 5.39 -22.48 5.28
CA ALA A 10 4.31 -22.46 6.27
C ALA A 10 3.60 -21.08 6.37
N ILE A 11 4.27 -19.99 5.99
CA ILE A 11 3.74 -18.63 6.09
C ILE A 11 2.81 -18.27 4.91
N MET A 12 2.83 -19.03 3.80
CA MET A 12 2.02 -18.73 2.60
C MET A 12 1.24 -19.94 2.06
N PRO A 13 0.23 -20.46 2.77
CA PRO A 13 -0.65 -21.47 2.21
C PRO A 13 -1.70 -20.78 1.32
N HIS A 14 -1.65 -21.07 0.01
CA HIS A 14 -2.70 -20.83 -1.00
C HIS A 14 -2.83 -19.44 -1.63
N VAL A 15 -1.83 -19.02 -2.42
CA VAL A 15 -2.16 -18.17 -3.57
C VAL A 15 -1.41 -18.61 -4.83
N LYS A 16 -2.11 -19.34 -5.71
CA LYS A 16 -1.54 -19.84 -6.98
C LYS A 16 -1.43 -18.69 -8.00
N GLY A 17 -0.23 -18.50 -8.57
CA GLY A 17 0.01 -17.60 -9.70
C GLY A 17 0.48 -16.19 -9.35
N PRO A 18 0.82 -15.35 -10.37
CA PRO A 18 1.47 -14.06 -10.18
C PRO A 18 0.70 -13.08 -9.28
N PHE A 19 -0.63 -13.06 -9.40
CA PHE A 19 -1.48 -12.23 -8.54
C PHE A 19 -1.32 -12.58 -7.06
N GLY A 20 -1.14 -13.87 -6.77
CA GLY A 20 -1.03 -14.34 -5.40
C GLY A 20 0.25 -13.92 -4.71
N ILE A 21 1.36 -14.02 -5.43
CA ILE A 21 2.66 -13.53 -4.99
C ILE A 21 2.58 -12.02 -4.71
N ILE A 22 1.92 -11.24 -5.57
CA ILE A 22 1.72 -9.79 -5.37
C ILE A 22 0.90 -9.52 -4.11
N MET A 23 -0.23 -10.21 -3.93
CA MET A 23 -1.09 -9.97 -2.77
C MET A 23 -0.43 -10.37 -1.45
N SER A 24 0.40 -11.42 -1.46
CA SER A 24 1.18 -11.80 -0.30
C SER A 24 2.21 -10.73 0.07
N ALA A 25 2.96 -10.21 -0.91
CA ALA A 25 3.89 -9.11 -0.70
C ALA A 25 3.21 -7.82 -0.21
N VAL A 26 1.99 -7.52 -0.68
CA VAL A 26 1.18 -6.40 -0.19
C VAL A 26 0.87 -6.59 1.31
N GLU A 27 0.46 -7.80 1.70
CA GLU A 27 0.11 -8.11 3.09
C GLU A 27 1.33 -8.07 4.02
N GLU A 28 2.47 -8.60 3.59
CA GLU A 28 3.74 -8.49 4.33
C GLU A 28 4.16 -7.03 4.49
N THR A 29 4.03 -6.23 3.43
CA THR A 29 4.39 -4.81 3.49
C THR A 29 3.50 -4.07 4.48
N ARG A 30 2.17 -4.30 4.46
CA ARG A 30 1.20 -3.69 5.38
C ARG A 30 1.58 -3.83 6.85
N LYS A 31 2.10 -5.00 7.25
CA LYS A 31 2.50 -5.28 8.64
C LYS A 31 3.63 -4.38 9.15
N LEU A 32 4.43 -3.79 8.25
CA LEU A 32 5.56 -2.93 8.63
C LEU A 32 5.14 -1.57 9.18
N ALA A 33 3.92 -1.12 8.86
CA ALA A 33 3.38 0.16 9.30
C ALA A 33 1.89 0.06 9.64
N ASP A 34 1.59 -0.83 10.59
CA ASP A 34 0.25 -0.98 11.12
C ASP A 34 -0.17 0.28 11.91
N PRO A 35 -1.23 1.02 11.51
CA PRO A 35 -1.69 2.20 12.23
C PRO A 35 -2.05 1.94 13.70
N ARG A 36 -2.48 0.72 14.03
CA ARG A 36 -2.81 0.33 15.41
C ARG A 36 -1.58 0.40 16.30
N GLU A 37 -0.43 0.02 15.77
CA GLU A 37 0.83 0.07 16.50
C GLU A 37 1.47 1.45 16.45
N LEU A 38 1.46 2.11 15.30
CA LEU A 38 2.12 3.41 15.10
C LEU A 38 1.39 4.56 15.80
N TYR A 39 0.05 4.57 15.74
CA TYR A 39 -0.76 5.69 16.22
C TYR A 39 -1.66 5.34 17.39
N LYS A 40 -1.61 4.09 17.88
CA LYS A 40 -2.39 3.61 19.02
C LYS A 40 -3.90 3.84 18.84
N VAL A 41 -4.39 3.53 17.63
CA VAL A 41 -5.81 3.57 17.27
C VAL A 41 -6.39 2.17 17.13
N ASP A 42 -7.67 1.98 17.47
CA ASP A 42 -8.32 0.68 17.33
C ASP A 42 -8.76 0.39 15.89
N ARG A 43 -9.15 1.43 15.16
CA ARG A 43 -9.70 1.36 13.80
C ARG A 43 -9.14 2.49 12.94
N PHE A 44 -8.95 2.21 11.66
CA PHE A 44 -8.47 3.16 10.68
C PHE A 44 -9.12 2.90 9.31
N LEU A 45 -9.09 3.90 8.44
CA LEU A 45 -9.63 3.79 7.08
C LEU A 45 -8.54 3.37 6.08
N GLU A 46 -8.75 2.22 5.45
CA GLU A 46 -7.92 1.67 4.39
C GLU A 46 -8.67 1.63 3.04
N ALA A 47 -7.92 1.56 1.93
CA ALA A 47 -8.49 1.15 0.66
C ALA A 47 -7.59 0.18 -0.12
N ILE A 48 -8.22 -0.63 -0.97
CA ILE A 48 -7.55 -1.42 -2.01
C ILE A 48 -7.85 -0.78 -3.35
N GLY A 49 -6.87 -0.01 -3.86
CA GLY A 49 -6.93 0.62 -5.18
C GLY A 49 -7.36 2.09 -5.19
N LEU A 50 -6.87 2.80 -6.21
CA LEU A 50 -7.23 4.16 -6.56
C LEU A 50 -7.17 4.25 -8.08
N SER A 51 -8.32 4.43 -8.73
CA SER A 51 -8.42 4.39 -10.19
C SER A 51 -9.24 5.56 -10.70
N ILE A 52 -8.75 6.18 -11.77
CA ILE A 52 -9.44 7.25 -12.50
C ILE A 52 -9.43 6.86 -13.98
N SER A 53 -10.62 6.84 -14.57
CA SER A 53 -10.76 6.61 -16.02
C SER A 53 -9.94 7.64 -16.81
N PRO A 54 -9.23 7.25 -17.89
CA PRO A 54 -8.40 8.16 -18.68
C PRO A 54 -9.06 9.48 -19.07
N GLN A 55 -10.35 9.45 -19.42
CA GLN A 55 -11.12 10.64 -19.82
C GLN A 55 -11.27 11.69 -18.71
N TYR A 56 -11.10 11.31 -17.44
CA TYR A 56 -11.23 12.20 -16.28
C TYR A 56 -9.89 12.49 -15.58
N ARG A 57 -8.77 12.09 -16.18
CA ARG A 57 -7.43 12.39 -15.63
C ARG A 57 -7.13 13.90 -15.77
N ARG A 58 -6.19 14.38 -14.95
CA ARG A 58 -5.75 15.80 -14.88
C ARG A 58 -6.79 16.77 -14.34
N MET A 59 -7.93 16.28 -13.84
CA MET A 59 -8.97 17.09 -13.18
C MET A 59 -8.83 17.11 -11.64
N GLY A 60 -7.72 16.59 -11.09
CA GLY A 60 -7.50 16.51 -9.65
C GLY A 60 -8.32 15.45 -8.91
N LEU A 61 -9.07 14.59 -9.62
CA LEU A 61 -10.00 13.64 -8.99
C LEU A 61 -9.33 12.64 -8.04
N ALA A 62 -8.11 12.19 -8.33
CA ALA A 62 -7.38 11.28 -7.44
C ALA A 62 -7.13 11.92 -6.07
N VAL A 63 -6.84 13.22 -6.02
CA VAL A 63 -6.65 13.97 -4.76
C VAL A 63 -7.99 14.13 -4.04
N LYS A 64 -9.05 14.52 -4.77
CA LYS A 64 -10.40 14.66 -4.19
C LYS A 64 -10.94 13.35 -3.59
N LEU A 65 -10.68 12.21 -4.23
CA LEU A 65 -11.03 10.89 -3.70
C LEU A 65 -10.26 10.51 -2.43
N LEU A 66 -9.11 11.13 -2.18
CA LEU A 66 -8.36 10.95 -0.94
C LEU A 66 -8.80 11.95 0.12
N GLU A 67 -9.09 13.20 -0.26
CA GLU A 67 -9.59 14.24 0.65
C GLU A 67 -10.96 13.88 1.26
N ILE A 68 -11.87 13.28 0.48
CA ILE A 68 -13.19 12.84 0.99
C ILE A 68 -13.10 11.82 2.13
N ARG A 69 -11.94 11.18 2.31
CA ARG A 69 -11.72 10.25 3.42
C ARG A 69 -11.72 10.94 4.78
N ASP A 70 -11.49 12.25 4.83
CA ASP A 70 -11.63 13.01 6.08
C ASP A 70 -13.11 13.02 6.52
N ASP A 71 -14.03 13.26 5.59
CA ASP A 71 -15.47 13.28 5.86
C ASP A 71 -15.99 11.88 6.23
N ILE A 72 -15.59 10.85 5.47
CA ILE A 72 -15.92 9.45 5.78
C ILE A 72 -15.36 9.09 7.16
N GLY A 73 -14.10 9.44 7.42
CA GLY A 73 -13.43 9.19 8.67
C GLY A 73 -14.16 9.80 9.86
N LYS A 74 -14.50 11.09 9.78
CA LYS A 74 -15.29 11.80 10.80
C LYS A 74 -16.63 11.14 11.05
N TRP A 75 -17.34 10.77 9.98
CA TRP A 75 -18.66 10.13 10.08
C TRP A 75 -18.62 8.80 10.88
N TYR A 76 -17.55 8.03 10.70
CA TYR A 76 -17.37 6.74 11.40
C TYR A 76 -16.53 6.84 12.69
N GLY A 77 -16.12 8.05 13.11
CA GLY A 77 -15.27 8.25 14.28
C GLY A 77 -13.90 7.61 14.14
N LEU A 78 -13.31 7.66 12.94
CA LEU A 78 -11.96 7.18 12.65
C LEU A 78 -10.96 8.33 12.76
N GLU A 79 -9.78 8.05 13.32
CA GLU A 79 -8.75 9.07 13.54
C GLU A 79 -7.68 9.09 12.45
N TYR A 80 -7.45 7.96 11.78
CA TYR A 80 -6.43 7.83 10.74
C TYR A 80 -6.96 7.11 9.50
N THR A 81 -6.36 7.47 8.36
CA THR A 81 -6.40 6.67 7.14
C THR A 81 -4.99 6.25 6.76
N SER A 82 -4.80 5.00 6.34
CA SER A 82 -3.51 4.47 5.89
C SER A 82 -3.72 3.56 4.69
N THR A 83 -2.83 3.61 3.70
CA THR A 83 -2.95 2.84 2.46
C THR A 83 -1.58 2.58 1.84
N LEU A 84 -1.39 1.39 1.27
CA LEU A 84 -0.24 1.07 0.43
C LEU A 84 -0.44 1.63 -0.99
N PHE A 85 0.34 2.65 -1.35
CA PHE A 85 0.34 3.26 -2.67
C PHE A 85 1.44 2.67 -3.55
N THR A 86 1.05 1.96 -4.60
CA THR A 86 1.94 1.17 -5.48
C THR A 86 2.46 1.91 -6.71
N SER A 87 1.89 3.07 -7.05
CA SER A 87 2.36 3.88 -8.18
C SER A 87 2.81 5.26 -7.72
N SER A 88 3.84 5.80 -8.37
CA SER A 88 4.33 7.15 -8.11
C SER A 88 3.26 8.23 -8.30
N ILE A 89 2.33 8.02 -9.25
CA ILE A 89 1.21 8.94 -9.49
C ILE A 89 0.26 8.94 -8.28
N ALA A 90 -0.06 7.77 -7.73
CA ALA A 90 -0.93 7.66 -6.56
C ALA A 90 -0.23 8.19 -5.29
N GLN A 91 1.06 7.93 -5.13
CA GLN A 91 1.88 8.50 -4.04
C GLN A 91 1.91 10.03 -4.09
N ALA A 92 2.06 10.62 -5.28
CA ALA A 92 2.02 12.07 -5.47
C ALA A 92 0.63 12.64 -5.17
N ALA A 93 -0.45 11.94 -5.53
CA ALA A 93 -1.81 12.34 -5.16
C ALA A 93 -2.04 12.29 -3.65
N ALA A 94 -1.55 11.24 -2.97
CA ALA A 94 -1.62 11.11 -1.52
C ALA A 94 -0.86 12.23 -0.81
N THR A 95 0.35 12.53 -1.27
CA THR A 95 1.15 13.65 -0.75
C THR A 95 0.37 14.97 -0.84
N LYS A 96 -0.27 15.24 -1.99
CA LYS A 96 -1.10 16.45 -2.18
C LYS A 96 -2.33 16.47 -1.27
N ALA A 97 -2.90 15.31 -0.95
CA ALA A 97 -4.03 15.18 -0.03
C ALA A 97 -3.61 15.23 1.46
N GLY A 98 -2.33 15.43 1.76
CA GLY A 98 -1.80 15.57 3.12
C GLY A 98 -1.31 14.28 3.77
N TYR A 99 -1.11 13.20 3.00
CA TYR A 99 -0.53 11.96 3.52
C TYR A 99 0.99 12.07 3.67
N THR A 100 1.52 11.43 4.71
CA THR A 100 2.96 11.26 4.98
C THR A 100 3.38 9.82 4.72
N THR A 101 4.66 9.60 4.38
CA THR A 101 5.20 8.24 4.18
C THR A 101 5.65 7.65 5.51
N ASP A 102 5.12 6.47 5.84
CA ASP A 102 5.52 5.72 7.04
C ASP A 102 6.59 4.68 6.69
N VAL A 103 6.40 3.98 5.56
CA VAL A 103 7.32 2.98 5.03
C VAL A 103 7.43 3.13 3.52
N GLU A 104 8.64 3.00 3.00
CA GLU A 104 8.93 2.88 1.57
C GLU A 104 9.72 1.59 1.32
N ARG A 105 9.32 0.82 0.31
CA ARG A 105 9.98 -0.44 -0.07
C ARG A 105 10.24 -0.46 -1.56
N LEU A 106 11.46 -0.83 -1.96
CA LEU A 106 11.79 -1.00 -3.37
C LEU A 106 11.19 -2.31 -3.90
N TYR A 107 10.65 -2.27 -5.12
CA TYR A 107 10.14 -3.49 -5.76
C TYR A 107 11.22 -4.54 -5.99
N ASP A 108 12.46 -4.10 -6.21
CA ASP A 108 13.62 -4.97 -6.42
C ASP A 108 14.00 -5.72 -5.12
N GLU A 109 13.69 -5.17 -3.95
CA GLU A 109 13.88 -5.82 -2.64
C GLU A 109 12.71 -6.75 -2.28
N ILE A 110 11.49 -6.39 -2.68
CA ILE A 110 10.30 -7.21 -2.45
C ILE A 110 10.31 -8.44 -3.35
N PHE A 111 10.75 -8.28 -4.60
CA PHE A 111 10.79 -9.34 -5.60
C PHE A 111 12.21 -9.47 -6.17
N PRO A 112 13.17 -9.97 -5.36
CA PRO A 112 14.55 -10.14 -5.82
C PRO A 112 14.59 -11.12 -7.00
N SER A 113 15.39 -10.79 -8.02
CA SER A 113 15.64 -11.68 -9.15
C SER A 113 17.02 -11.42 -9.74
N ASP A 114 17.75 -12.47 -10.05
CA ASP A 114 19.11 -12.33 -10.57
C ASP A 114 19.14 -11.89 -12.05
N ASN A 115 18.19 -12.37 -12.87
CA ASN A 115 18.21 -12.14 -14.33
C ASN A 115 16.86 -11.78 -14.96
N ASN A 116 15.72 -12.00 -14.29
CA ASN A 116 14.39 -11.70 -14.83
C ASN A 116 13.48 -11.09 -13.75
N PRO A 117 13.37 -9.75 -13.68
CA PRO A 117 12.58 -9.08 -12.65
C PRO A 117 11.11 -9.52 -12.73
N PHE A 118 10.54 -9.85 -11.57
CA PHE A 118 9.13 -10.23 -11.48
C PHE A 118 8.18 -9.11 -11.95
N LEU A 119 8.58 -7.85 -11.74
CA LEU A 119 7.88 -6.65 -12.22
C LEU A 119 8.81 -5.75 -13.05
N PRO A 120 9.13 -6.11 -14.31
CA PRO A 120 10.15 -5.41 -15.10
C PRO A 120 9.88 -3.91 -15.28
N ARG A 121 8.60 -3.52 -15.37
CA ARG A 121 8.17 -2.12 -15.55
C ARG A 121 8.31 -1.28 -14.27
N LEU A 122 8.55 -1.91 -13.13
CA LEU A 122 8.67 -1.26 -11.82
C LEU A 122 10.09 -1.34 -11.26
N LYS A 123 11.08 -1.75 -12.06
CA LYS A 123 12.50 -1.77 -11.67
C LYS A 123 12.93 -0.39 -11.15
N GLY A 124 13.60 -0.36 -10.00
CA GLY A 124 14.02 0.86 -9.32
C GLY A 124 12.87 1.77 -8.86
N LYS A 125 11.63 1.28 -8.81
CA LYS A 125 10.48 1.98 -8.22
C LYS A 125 10.15 1.40 -6.85
N SER A 126 9.34 2.13 -6.09
CA SER A 126 8.91 1.75 -4.76
C SER A 126 7.39 1.78 -4.62
N CYS A 127 6.90 0.99 -3.66
CA CYS A 127 5.59 1.21 -3.03
C CYS A 127 5.79 1.90 -1.67
N LYS A 128 4.76 2.63 -1.23
CA LYS A 128 4.80 3.36 0.04
C LYS A 128 3.55 3.10 0.85
N ILE A 129 3.71 2.75 2.12
CA ILE A 129 2.62 2.91 3.09
C ILE A 129 2.60 4.36 3.48
N MET A 130 1.46 5.00 3.27
CA MET A 130 1.27 6.40 3.62
C MET A 130 0.01 6.54 4.45
N SER A 131 0.10 7.37 5.47
CA SER A 131 -1.01 7.66 6.38
C SER A 131 -1.27 9.15 6.51
N LYS A 132 -2.46 9.46 7.01
CA LYS A 132 -2.89 10.81 7.32
C LYS A 132 -3.80 10.77 8.53
N ARG A 133 -3.61 11.69 9.47
CA ARG A 133 -4.58 11.97 10.54
C ARG A 133 -5.80 12.66 9.93
N ILE A 134 -6.98 12.11 10.18
CA ILE A 134 -8.25 12.68 9.74
C ILE A 134 -8.47 14.02 10.46
N SER A 135 -8.74 15.08 9.70
CA SER A 135 -8.87 16.47 10.15
C SER A 135 -10.13 17.12 9.66
#